data_AF-A0A9W7CBU1-F1
#
_entry.id   AF-A0A9W7CBU1-F1
#
_cell.length_a   1.000
_cell.length_b   1.000
_cell.length_c   1.000
_cell.angle_alpha   90.00
_cell.angle_beta   90.00
_cell.angle_gamma   90.00
#
_symmetry.space_group_name_H-M   'P 1'
#
loop_
_entity.id
_entity.type
_entity.pdbx_description
1 polymer ?
#
loop_
_entity_poly.entity_id
_entity_poly.type
_entity_poly.pdbx_seq_one_letter_code
_entity_poly.pdbx_strand_id
1 'polypeptide(L)'
;MYWHSQTPPPLILQCLQTFRHHNPHHTVTLLNTTHLSPYPPPPNFSSLTLAHQSDWNRLTYIIEHGGTYVDASCVCLEPIETWVDYEEERVQGWKSPFARKDANMEIWSFTSPPNSPFLLKWRSHLESAIKKGFVPYCDSRTDSEKGSELKGRLPYLTTNLCWRLANIDSPDSCVIKESNFDSGPLTFLEKYDWDTGKVIRDLMKNNNVDVKGVPFLKFRGKEREGIIGMIERGNYNVEATLPRLLRLQESKKRERPVEDHKKLGFGGIMERMETNTTVVPRKKKKKKKTTTADA
;
A
#
# COMPACT_ATOMS: atom_id res chain seq x y z
N MET A 1 -13.96 0.64 -3.81
CA MET A 1 -12.88 0.59 -2.79
C MET A 1 -13.15 -0.58 -1.83
N TYR A 2 -12.16 -1.09 -1.08
CA TYR A 2 -12.35 -2.19 -0.12
C TYR A 2 -11.66 -1.98 1.23
N TRP A 3 -12.36 -2.29 2.32
CA TRP A 3 -11.79 -2.43 3.66
C TRP A 3 -12.41 -3.64 4.37
N HIS A 4 -11.59 -4.55 4.91
CA HIS A 4 -12.07 -5.85 5.41
C HIS A 4 -13.09 -5.77 6.57
N SER A 5 -13.04 -4.70 7.38
CA SER A 5 -13.92 -4.50 8.54
C SER A 5 -15.09 -3.57 8.22
N GLN A 6 -16.24 -3.79 8.86
CA GLN A 6 -17.39 -2.88 8.82
C GLN A 6 -17.14 -1.55 9.52
N THR A 7 -16.13 -1.47 10.38
CA THR A 7 -15.72 -0.25 11.10
C THR A 7 -14.35 0.21 10.60
N PRO A 8 -14.26 0.83 9.41
CA PRO A 8 -12.99 1.33 8.88
C PRO A 8 -12.43 2.47 9.75
N PRO A 9 -11.10 2.63 9.83
CA PRO A 9 -10.48 3.77 10.52
C PRO A 9 -10.95 5.11 9.96
N PRO A 10 -10.96 6.19 10.77
CA PRO A 10 -11.37 7.52 10.32
C PRO A 10 -10.64 8.02 9.06
N LEU A 11 -9.34 7.72 8.92
CA LEU A 11 -8.58 8.06 7.72
C LEU A 11 -9.19 7.45 6.45
N ILE A 12 -9.63 6.19 6.51
CA ILE A 12 -10.23 5.50 5.36
C ILE A 12 -11.57 6.13 4.99
N LEU A 13 -12.36 6.55 5.98
CA LEU A 13 -13.60 7.28 5.74
C LEU A 13 -13.33 8.64 5.09
N GLN A 14 -12.29 9.36 5.52
CA GLN A 14 -11.92 10.63 4.89
C GLN A 14 -11.43 10.43 3.45
N CYS A 15 -10.61 9.41 3.19
CA CYS A 15 -10.25 9.00 1.84
C CYS A 15 -11.49 8.73 0.97
N LEU A 16 -12.47 7.97 1.47
CA LEU A 16 -13.73 7.73 0.77
C LEU A 16 -14.50 9.04 0.46
N GLN A 17 -14.51 9.98 1.40
CA GLN A 17 -15.16 11.28 1.18
C GLN A 17 -14.49 12.10 0.08
N THR A 18 -13.16 12.02 -0.06
CA THR A 18 -12.47 12.68 -1.18
C THR A 18 -12.94 12.13 -2.53
N PHE A 19 -13.08 10.80 -2.67
CA PHE A 19 -13.62 10.20 -3.89
C PHE A 19 -15.05 10.63 -4.17
N ARG A 20 -15.93 10.62 -3.16
CA ARG A 20 -17.34 11.08 -3.32
C ARG A 20 -17.43 12.55 -3.72
N HIS A 21 -16.54 13.38 -3.18
CA HIS A 21 -16.52 14.81 -3.48
C HIS A 21 -16.13 15.09 -4.93
N HIS A 22 -15.10 14.43 -5.44
CA HIS A 22 -14.59 14.63 -6.80
C HIS A 22 -15.37 13.87 -7.87
N ASN A 23 -16.20 12.89 -7.48
CA ASN A 23 -16.95 12.04 -8.40
C ASN A 23 -18.45 12.04 -8.06
N PRO A 24 -19.15 13.19 -8.08
CA PRO A 24 -20.55 13.30 -7.65
C PRO A 24 -21.53 12.53 -8.54
N HIS A 25 -21.12 12.19 -9.77
CA HIS A 25 -21.93 11.41 -10.72
C HIS A 25 -21.66 9.90 -10.66
N HIS A 26 -20.71 9.47 -9.81
CA HIS A 26 -20.36 8.05 -9.63
C HIS A 26 -20.97 7.46 -8.37
N THR A 27 -21.27 6.17 -8.40
CA THR A 27 -21.54 5.40 -7.19
C THR A 27 -20.21 4.99 -6.55
N VAL A 28 -19.80 5.72 -5.51
CA VAL A 28 -18.58 5.41 -4.75
C VAL A 28 -18.89 4.56 -3.52
N THR A 29 -18.53 3.28 -3.62
CA THR A 29 -18.78 2.26 -2.59
C THR A 29 -17.49 1.80 -1.89
N LEU A 30 -17.55 1.72 -0.56
CA LEU A 30 -16.56 1.04 0.26
C LEU A 30 -17.10 -0.35 0.62
N LEU A 31 -16.57 -1.35 -0.07
CA LEU A 31 -16.90 -2.75 0.18
C LEU A 31 -16.19 -3.27 1.42
N ASN A 32 -16.75 -4.33 1.99
CA ASN A 32 -16.17 -5.07 3.11
C ASN A 32 -16.50 -6.56 2.97
N THR A 33 -16.21 -7.35 4.01
CA THR A 33 -16.42 -8.82 4.01
C THR A 33 -17.88 -9.28 3.89
N THR A 34 -18.88 -8.40 4.05
CA THR A 34 -20.30 -8.75 3.89
C THR A 34 -20.86 -8.45 2.50
N HIS A 35 -20.14 -7.71 1.67
CA HIS A 35 -20.55 -7.30 0.33
C HIS A 35 -19.50 -7.76 -0.68
N LEU A 36 -19.35 -9.08 -0.79
CA LEU A 36 -18.40 -9.72 -1.69
C LEU A 36 -19.07 -10.11 -3.00
N SER A 37 -18.26 -10.23 -4.04
CA SER A 37 -18.65 -10.77 -5.34
C SER A 37 -19.24 -12.19 -5.18
N PRO A 38 -20.20 -12.64 -6.01
CA PRO A 38 -20.80 -13.96 -5.95
C PRO A 38 -19.84 -15.05 -6.43
N TYR A 39 -18.66 -14.69 -6.97
CA TYR A 39 -17.61 -15.67 -7.25
C TYR A 39 -17.16 -16.34 -5.95
N PRO A 40 -17.39 -17.65 -5.78
CA PRO A 40 -17.01 -18.33 -4.56
C PRO A 40 -15.48 -18.28 -4.42
N PRO A 41 -14.97 -17.99 -3.22
CA PRO A 41 -13.53 -18.04 -3.00
C PRO A 41 -13.00 -19.46 -3.22
N PRO A 42 -11.78 -19.62 -3.77
CA PRO A 42 -11.19 -20.94 -3.96
C PRO A 42 -10.86 -21.62 -2.62
N PRO A 43 -10.64 -22.94 -2.63
CA PRO A 43 -10.03 -23.63 -1.49
C PRO A 43 -8.77 -22.89 -1.02
N ASN A 44 -8.54 -22.84 0.30
CA ASN A 44 -7.45 -22.10 0.95
C ASN A 44 -7.56 -20.57 0.99
N PHE A 45 -8.61 -19.96 0.44
CA PHE A 45 -8.79 -18.51 0.52
C PHE A 45 -8.76 -17.95 1.95
N SER A 46 -9.41 -18.63 2.89
CA SER A 46 -9.47 -18.21 4.30
C SER A 46 -8.11 -18.23 5.02
N SER A 47 -7.13 -18.96 4.47
CA SER A 47 -5.75 -19.01 4.99
C SER A 47 -4.87 -17.86 4.50
N LEU A 48 -5.35 -17.09 3.51
CA LEU A 48 -4.61 -15.99 2.93
C LEU A 48 -4.54 -14.80 3.90
N THR A 49 -3.51 -13.97 3.73
CA THR A 49 -3.45 -12.67 4.42
C THR A 49 -4.62 -11.77 3.99
N LEU A 50 -5.00 -10.80 4.82
CA LEU A 50 -6.05 -9.83 4.47
C LEU A 50 -5.76 -9.06 3.17
N ALA A 51 -4.48 -8.81 2.87
CA ALA A 51 -4.06 -8.17 1.63
C ALA A 51 -4.39 -9.05 0.42
N HIS A 52 -4.06 -10.34 0.49
CA HIS A 52 -4.33 -11.31 -0.59
C HIS A 52 -5.81 -11.65 -0.73
N GLN A 53 -6.57 -11.68 0.38
CA GLN A 53 -8.03 -11.77 0.30
C GLN A 53 -8.62 -10.55 -0.42
N SER A 54 -8.10 -9.35 -0.12
CA SER A 54 -8.51 -8.12 -0.82
C SER A 54 -8.16 -8.13 -2.31
N ASP A 55 -7.03 -8.74 -2.70
CA ASP A 55 -6.65 -8.91 -4.12
C ASP A 55 -7.67 -9.76 -4.89
N TRP A 56 -8.13 -10.87 -4.31
CA TRP A 56 -9.19 -11.68 -4.89
C TRP A 56 -10.52 -10.92 -4.98
N ASN A 57 -10.92 -10.27 -3.88
CA ASN A 57 -12.20 -9.57 -3.79
C ASN A 57 -12.28 -8.41 -4.78
N ARG A 58 -11.21 -7.62 -4.95
CA ARG A 58 -11.21 -6.53 -5.92
C ARG A 58 -11.30 -7.03 -7.36
N LEU A 59 -10.57 -8.11 -7.68
CA LEU A 59 -10.54 -8.64 -9.04
C LEU A 59 -11.90 -9.22 -9.42
N THR A 60 -12.48 -10.04 -8.54
CA THR A 60 -13.80 -10.65 -8.76
C THR A 60 -14.93 -9.63 -8.84
N TYR A 61 -14.91 -8.60 -7.99
CA TYR A 61 -15.90 -7.54 -8.03
C TYR A 61 -15.85 -6.75 -9.36
N ILE A 62 -14.65 -6.40 -9.84
CA ILE A 62 -14.52 -5.70 -11.13
C ILE A 62 -14.87 -6.60 -12.31
N ILE A 63 -14.60 -7.91 -12.25
CA ILE A 63 -15.05 -8.84 -13.29
C ILE A 63 -16.57 -8.82 -13.42
N GLU A 64 -17.29 -8.79 -12.30
CA GLU A 64 -18.75 -8.83 -12.31
C GLU A 64 -19.37 -7.50 -12.75
N HIS A 65 -18.91 -6.40 -12.16
CA HIS A 65 -19.59 -5.11 -12.28
C HIS A 65 -18.90 -4.13 -13.24
N GLY A 66 -17.65 -4.42 -13.62
CA GLY A 66 -16.79 -3.44 -14.28
C GLY A 66 -16.46 -2.25 -13.36
N GLY A 67 -16.06 -1.15 -13.98
CA GLY A 67 -15.72 0.10 -13.29
C GLY A 67 -14.31 0.08 -12.72
N THR A 68 -14.09 0.95 -11.72
CA THR A 68 -12.75 1.25 -11.20
C THR A 68 -12.57 0.77 -9.77
N TYR A 69 -11.52 -0.02 -9.55
CA TYR A 69 -11.01 -0.26 -8.20
C TYR A 69 -9.94 0.78 -7.86
N VAL A 70 -9.98 1.26 -6.61
CA VAL A 70 -8.90 2.01 -5.97
C VAL A 70 -8.79 1.55 -4.52
N ASP A 71 -7.56 1.41 -4.03
CA ASP A 71 -7.27 1.16 -2.63
C ASP A 71 -7.94 2.18 -1.70
N ALA A 72 -8.48 1.70 -0.58
CA ALA A 72 -9.31 2.52 0.29
C ALA A 72 -8.55 3.65 1.02
N SER A 73 -7.22 3.63 1.00
CA SER A 73 -6.36 4.65 1.60
C SER A 73 -5.81 5.65 0.59
N CYS A 74 -6.35 5.71 -0.63
CA CYS A 74 -5.99 6.74 -1.61
C CYS A 74 -6.77 8.03 -1.34
N VAL A 75 -6.17 9.17 -1.67
CA VAL A 75 -6.79 10.50 -1.53
C VAL A 75 -7.06 11.06 -2.91
N CYS A 76 -8.33 11.17 -3.28
CA CYS A 76 -8.75 11.68 -4.59
C CYS A 76 -8.55 13.20 -4.66
N LEU A 77 -8.00 13.67 -5.77
CA LEU A 77 -7.71 15.09 -6.02
C LEU A 77 -8.45 15.62 -7.25
N GLU A 78 -8.79 14.74 -8.18
CA GLU A 78 -9.47 15.06 -9.43
C GLU A 78 -10.54 13.99 -9.76
N PRO A 79 -11.51 14.28 -10.64
CA PRO A 79 -12.44 13.27 -11.16
C PRO A 79 -11.71 12.04 -11.73
N ILE A 80 -12.28 10.85 -11.58
CA ILE A 80 -11.65 9.59 -11.97
C ILE A 80 -11.36 9.52 -13.48
N GLU A 81 -12.18 10.21 -14.28
CA GLU A 81 -12.06 10.35 -15.73
C GLU A 81 -10.79 11.06 -16.18
N THR A 82 -10.09 11.76 -15.27
CA THR A 82 -8.78 12.33 -15.58
C THR A 82 -7.74 11.29 -15.93
N TRP A 83 -7.92 10.03 -15.50
CA TRP A 83 -7.05 8.93 -15.89
C TRP A 83 -7.78 7.72 -16.47
N VAL A 84 -9.11 7.65 -16.37
CA VAL A 84 -9.94 6.56 -16.87
C VAL A 84 -10.70 6.99 -18.12
N ASP A 85 -10.62 6.18 -19.17
CA ASP A 85 -11.51 6.25 -20.33
C ASP A 85 -12.53 5.10 -20.26
N TYR A 86 -13.82 5.39 -20.10
CA TYR A 86 -14.83 4.33 -19.98
C TYR A 86 -15.23 3.70 -21.32
N GLU A 87 -14.82 4.28 -22.46
CA GLU A 87 -15.00 3.70 -23.79
C GLU A 87 -13.88 2.70 -24.15
N GLU A 88 -12.80 2.66 -23.37
CA GLU A 88 -11.71 1.72 -23.57
C GLU A 88 -12.09 0.32 -23.06
N GLU A 89 -12.08 -0.66 -23.97
CA GLU A 89 -12.42 -2.05 -23.68
C GLU A 89 -11.29 -2.81 -22.97
N ARG A 90 -10.06 -2.30 -23.06
CA ARG A 90 -8.87 -2.88 -22.40
C ARG A 90 -8.82 -2.53 -20.92
N VAL A 91 -8.10 -3.35 -20.16
CA VAL A 91 -7.86 -3.08 -18.74
C VAL A 91 -6.94 -1.87 -18.61
N GLN A 92 -7.38 -0.85 -17.91
CA GLN A 92 -6.58 0.35 -17.64
C GLN A 92 -5.98 0.28 -16.25
N GLY A 93 -4.73 0.71 -16.11
CA GLY A 93 -4.08 0.72 -14.81
C GLY A 93 -2.77 1.46 -14.78
N TRP A 94 -1.99 1.17 -13.74
CA TRP A 94 -0.76 1.88 -13.45
C TRP A 94 0.43 0.93 -13.53
N LYS A 95 1.50 1.35 -14.19
CA LYS A 95 2.75 0.61 -14.22
C LYS A 95 3.46 0.73 -12.87
N SER A 96 4.03 -0.38 -12.40
CA SER A 96 4.86 -0.39 -11.20
C SER A 96 6.06 0.55 -11.37
N PRO A 97 6.35 1.41 -10.38
CA PRO A 97 7.46 2.36 -10.46
C PRO A 97 8.83 1.67 -10.47
N PHE A 98 8.89 0.38 -10.10
CA PHE A 98 10.11 -0.41 -10.03
C PHE A 98 10.30 -1.32 -11.26
N ALA A 99 9.32 -1.34 -12.18
CA ALA A 99 9.38 -2.09 -13.43
C ALA A 99 10.34 -1.40 -14.42
N ARG A 100 11.61 -1.81 -14.43
CA ARG A 100 12.64 -1.22 -15.31
C ARG A 100 12.62 -1.76 -16.74
N LYS A 101 12.56 -3.08 -16.90
CA LYS A 101 12.68 -3.77 -18.20
C LYS A 101 11.37 -4.39 -18.66
N ASP A 102 10.62 -4.94 -17.71
CA ASP A 102 9.38 -5.65 -17.99
C ASP A 102 8.24 -4.88 -17.33
N ALA A 103 7.17 -4.58 -18.06
CA ALA A 103 6.00 -3.97 -17.48
C ALA A 103 5.36 -4.92 -16.45
N ASN A 104 5.06 -4.38 -15.26
CA ASN A 104 4.14 -4.96 -14.29
C ASN A 104 3.11 -3.90 -13.96
N MET A 105 1.85 -4.31 -13.87
CA MET A 105 0.78 -3.43 -13.42
C MET A 105 0.64 -3.49 -11.90
N GLU A 106 0.36 -2.34 -11.33
CA GLU A 106 -0.05 -2.17 -9.95
C GLU A 106 -1.49 -2.62 -9.76
N ILE A 107 -1.73 -3.29 -8.64
CA ILE A 107 -3.04 -3.88 -8.33
C ILE A 107 -3.86 -3.02 -7.37
N TRP A 108 -3.29 -1.90 -6.89
CA TRP A 108 -3.94 -0.97 -5.98
C TRP A 108 -4.91 -0.03 -6.69
N SER A 109 -4.88 0.04 -8.02
CA SER A 109 -5.92 0.69 -8.82
C SER A 109 -5.90 0.20 -10.27
N PHE A 110 -7.09 -0.09 -10.81
CA PHE A 110 -7.30 -0.44 -12.21
C PHE A 110 -8.79 -0.28 -12.57
N THR A 111 -9.08 -0.17 -13.86
CA THR A 111 -10.43 -0.09 -14.44
C THR A 111 -10.58 -1.16 -15.51
N SER A 112 -11.78 -1.71 -15.64
CA SER A 112 -12.13 -2.62 -16.73
C SER A 112 -13.63 -2.58 -17.00
N PRO A 113 -14.09 -2.84 -18.24
CA PRO A 113 -15.46 -3.26 -18.47
C PRO A 113 -15.74 -4.60 -17.73
N PRO A 114 -17.01 -4.89 -17.41
CA PRO A 114 -17.39 -6.18 -16.83
C PRO A 114 -17.05 -7.32 -17.80
N ASN A 115 -16.76 -8.49 -17.25
CA ASN A 115 -16.47 -9.73 -17.97
C ASN A 115 -15.31 -9.65 -18.98
N SER A 116 -14.36 -8.72 -18.78
CA SER A 116 -13.15 -8.63 -19.61
C SER A 116 -12.44 -9.99 -19.72
N PRO A 117 -12.18 -10.49 -20.94
CA PRO A 117 -11.45 -11.75 -21.14
C PRO A 117 -10.09 -11.77 -20.43
N PHE A 118 -9.43 -10.61 -20.37
CA PHE A 118 -8.16 -10.46 -19.67
C PHE A 118 -8.31 -10.67 -18.16
N LEU A 119 -9.29 -10.02 -17.52
CA LEU A 119 -9.52 -10.20 -16.09
C LEU A 119 -9.92 -11.63 -15.74
N LEU A 120 -10.70 -12.30 -16.60
CA LEU A 120 -11.05 -13.71 -16.41
C LEU A 120 -9.81 -14.61 -16.43
N LYS A 121 -8.87 -14.35 -17.33
CA LYS A 121 -7.57 -15.07 -17.38
C LYS A 121 -6.71 -14.76 -16.15
N TRP A 122 -6.61 -13.49 -15.76
CA TRP A 122 -5.90 -13.08 -14.55
C TRP A 122 -6.48 -13.76 -13.30
N ARG A 123 -7.81 -13.81 -13.17
CA ARG A 123 -8.50 -14.53 -12.08
C ARG A 123 -8.18 -16.01 -12.09
N SER A 124 -8.15 -16.66 -13.25
CA SER A 124 -7.79 -18.09 -13.37
C SER A 124 -6.38 -18.37 -12.83
N HIS A 125 -5.40 -17.52 -13.16
CA HIS A 125 -4.06 -17.63 -12.59
C HIS A 125 -4.04 -17.44 -11.07
N LEU A 126 -4.76 -16.44 -10.55
CA LEU A 126 -4.85 -16.19 -9.12
C LEU A 126 -5.55 -17.36 -8.39
N GLU A 127 -6.62 -17.89 -8.97
CA GLU A 127 -7.34 -19.04 -8.44
C GLU A 127 -6.43 -20.28 -8.36
N SER A 128 -5.66 -20.54 -9.42
CA SER A 128 -4.65 -21.59 -9.45
C SER A 128 -3.56 -21.38 -8.38
N ALA A 129 -3.10 -20.14 -8.20
CA ALA A 129 -2.13 -19.79 -7.17
C ALA A 129 -2.66 -20.04 -5.76
N ILE A 130 -3.91 -19.66 -5.47
CA ILE A 130 -4.52 -19.88 -4.16
C ILE A 130 -4.71 -21.39 -3.90
N LYS A 131 -5.21 -22.15 -4.88
CA LYS A 131 -5.40 -23.60 -4.77
C LYS A 131 -4.08 -24.34 -4.51
N LYS A 132 -3.02 -23.98 -5.23
CA LYS A 132 -1.69 -24.60 -5.10
C LYS A 132 -0.94 -24.13 -3.85
N GLY A 133 -1.25 -22.94 -3.36
CA GLY A 133 -0.44 -22.19 -2.41
C GLY A 133 0.59 -21.31 -3.13
N PHE A 134 0.81 -20.09 -2.62
CA PHE A 134 1.58 -19.07 -3.34
C PHE A 134 3.05 -19.43 -3.52
N VAL A 135 3.71 -19.98 -2.48
CA VAL A 135 5.12 -20.39 -2.58
C VAL A 135 5.33 -21.43 -3.69
N PRO A 136 4.68 -22.62 -3.65
CA PRO A 136 4.87 -23.61 -4.71
C PRO A 136 4.34 -23.15 -6.09
N TYR A 137 3.36 -22.24 -6.14
CA TYR A 137 2.95 -21.63 -7.39
C TYR A 137 4.05 -20.76 -7.99
N CYS A 138 4.61 -19.83 -7.20
CA CYS A 138 5.69 -18.94 -7.62
C CYS A 138 6.97 -19.71 -7.98
N ASP A 139 7.34 -20.72 -7.18
CA ASP A 139 8.56 -21.50 -7.42
C ASP A 139 8.48 -22.29 -8.73
N SER A 140 7.29 -22.70 -9.15
CA SER A 140 7.08 -23.38 -10.44
C SER A 140 7.14 -22.46 -11.67
N ARG A 141 7.32 -21.15 -11.50
CA ARG A 141 7.44 -20.20 -12.62
C ARG A 141 8.88 -19.95 -13.01
N THR A 142 9.11 -19.83 -14.31
CA THR A 142 10.38 -19.44 -14.90
C THR A 142 10.74 -18.00 -14.54
N ASP A 143 12.03 -17.70 -14.68
CA ASP A 143 12.56 -16.37 -14.45
C ASP A 143 12.03 -15.31 -15.42
N SER A 144 11.68 -15.71 -16.64
CA SER A 144 11.06 -14.85 -17.65
C SER A 144 9.62 -14.51 -17.29
N GLU A 145 8.84 -15.51 -16.86
CA GLU A 145 7.47 -15.32 -16.36
C GLU A 145 7.44 -14.41 -15.14
N LYS A 146 8.40 -14.54 -14.21
CA LYS A 146 8.47 -13.67 -13.02
C LYS A 146 8.84 -12.23 -13.36
N GLY A 147 9.65 -12.03 -14.39
CA GLY A 147 10.26 -10.73 -14.68
C GLY A 147 11.25 -10.30 -13.60
N SER A 148 11.97 -9.22 -13.87
CA SER A 148 13.05 -8.75 -12.99
C SER A 148 12.54 -8.15 -11.66
N GLU A 149 11.41 -7.45 -11.68
CA GLU A 149 10.91 -6.71 -10.51
C GLU A 149 10.33 -7.63 -9.42
N LEU A 150 9.65 -8.71 -9.81
CA LEU A 150 8.95 -9.57 -8.85
C LEU A 150 9.92 -10.50 -8.11
N LYS A 151 11.11 -10.75 -8.68
CA LYS A 151 12.17 -11.57 -8.05
C LYS A 151 12.56 -10.95 -6.70
N GLY A 152 12.36 -11.71 -5.63
CA GLY A 152 12.61 -11.27 -4.25
C GLY A 152 11.42 -10.62 -3.53
N ARG A 153 10.30 -10.39 -4.23
CA ARG A 153 9.04 -9.89 -3.65
C ARG A 153 7.92 -10.93 -3.66
N LEU A 154 8.16 -12.09 -4.26
CA LEU A 154 7.29 -13.26 -4.16
C LEU A 154 7.53 -13.98 -2.81
N PRO A 155 6.50 -14.59 -2.19
CA PRO A 155 5.12 -14.76 -2.70
C PRO A 155 4.20 -13.56 -2.43
N TYR A 156 4.69 -12.45 -1.85
CA TYR A 156 3.82 -11.33 -1.52
C TYR A 156 3.13 -10.72 -2.76
N LEU A 157 3.85 -10.55 -3.88
CA LEU A 157 3.32 -10.02 -5.15
C LEU A 157 2.76 -11.10 -6.10
N THR A 158 2.21 -12.20 -5.56
CA THR A 158 1.67 -13.29 -6.40
C THR A 158 0.56 -12.82 -7.33
N THR A 159 -0.28 -11.87 -6.90
CA THR A 159 -1.33 -11.29 -7.75
C THR A 159 -0.76 -10.54 -8.95
N ASN A 160 0.33 -9.78 -8.80
CA ASN A 160 1.03 -9.12 -9.91
C ASN A 160 1.67 -10.15 -10.85
N LEU A 161 2.23 -11.24 -10.32
CA LEU A 161 2.70 -12.36 -11.15
C LEU A 161 1.55 -12.95 -11.99
N CYS A 162 0.37 -13.12 -11.40
CA CYS A 162 -0.80 -13.62 -12.13
C CYS A 162 -1.25 -12.65 -13.23
N TRP A 163 -1.17 -11.33 -13.01
CA TRP A 163 -1.41 -10.34 -14.05
C TRP A 163 -0.41 -10.48 -15.19
N ARG A 164 0.87 -10.63 -14.84
CA ARG A 164 1.95 -10.76 -15.82
C ARG A 164 1.78 -11.98 -16.71
N LEU A 165 1.39 -13.12 -16.13
CA LEU A 165 1.08 -14.33 -16.89
C LEU A 165 -0.10 -14.10 -17.86
N ALA A 166 -1.17 -13.45 -17.41
CA ALA A 166 -2.28 -13.08 -18.28
C ALA A 166 -1.85 -12.15 -19.42
N ASN A 167 -0.93 -11.21 -19.16
CA ASN A 167 -0.38 -10.28 -20.15
C ASN A 167 0.58 -10.94 -21.14
N ILE A 168 1.30 -11.98 -20.75
CA ILE A 168 2.10 -12.80 -21.67
C ILE A 168 1.18 -13.54 -22.65
N ASP A 169 0.08 -14.12 -22.15
CA ASP A 169 -0.87 -14.88 -22.97
C ASP A 169 -1.81 -14.00 -23.82
N SER A 170 -1.92 -12.72 -23.48
CA SER A 170 -2.81 -11.75 -24.12
C SER A 170 -2.15 -10.37 -24.14
N PRO A 171 -1.11 -10.20 -24.98
CA PRO A 171 -0.49 -8.89 -25.17
C PRO A 171 -1.54 -7.88 -25.66
N ASP A 172 -1.27 -6.60 -25.44
CA ASP A 172 -2.12 -5.48 -25.85
C ASP A 172 -3.51 -5.39 -25.22
N SER A 173 -3.82 -6.24 -24.24
CA SER A 173 -5.11 -6.22 -23.50
C SER A 173 -5.16 -5.19 -22.37
N CYS A 174 -4.08 -4.43 -22.16
CA CYS A 174 -3.96 -3.44 -21.11
C CYS A 174 -3.45 -2.09 -21.63
N VAL A 175 -3.95 -1.00 -21.05
CA VAL A 175 -3.42 0.37 -21.18
C VAL A 175 -2.86 0.78 -19.83
N ILE A 176 -1.54 0.91 -19.73
CA ILE A 176 -0.85 1.22 -18.47
C ILE A 176 -0.22 2.61 -18.51
N LYS A 177 -0.47 3.41 -17.48
CA LYS A 177 0.13 4.74 -17.29
C LYS A 177 1.24 4.66 -16.25
N GLU A 178 2.24 5.54 -16.33
CA GLU A 178 3.31 5.58 -15.32
C GLU A 178 2.75 6.04 -13.96
N SER A 179 3.14 5.37 -12.88
CA SER A 179 2.60 5.68 -11.55
C SER A 179 3.39 6.74 -10.80
N ASN A 180 4.68 6.92 -11.10
CA ASN A 180 5.59 7.83 -10.40
C ASN A 180 6.18 8.93 -11.30
N PHE A 181 5.64 9.10 -12.51
CA PHE A 181 5.98 10.16 -13.46
C PHE A 181 4.70 10.80 -14.01
N ASP A 182 4.84 11.97 -14.64
CA ASP A 182 3.76 12.66 -15.37
C ASP A 182 2.44 12.77 -14.58
N SER A 183 2.55 13.24 -13.33
CA SER A 183 1.43 13.35 -12.40
C SER A 183 0.76 12.03 -12.01
N GLY A 184 1.48 10.90 -12.06
CA GLY A 184 1.00 9.63 -11.52
C GLY A 184 0.82 9.64 -10.00
N PRO A 185 0.00 8.71 -9.43
CA PRO A 185 -0.36 8.68 -8.01
C PRO A 185 0.76 8.54 -6.98
N LEU A 186 1.97 8.16 -7.42
CA LEU A 186 3.17 7.97 -6.61
C LEU A 186 4.25 9.01 -6.90
N THR A 187 4.01 9.99 -7.79
CA THR A 187 5.02 10.99 -8.20
C THR A 187 5.57 11.77 -7.00
N PHE A 188 4.72 12.06 -6.02
CA PHE A 188 5.16 12.72 -4.80
C PHE A 188 6.15 11.87 -4.00
N LEU A 189 6.09 10.52 -4.03
CA LEU A 189 7.07 9.68 -3.34
C LEU A 189 8.43 9.71 -4.04
N GLU A 190 8.43 9.65 -5.37
CA GLU A 190 9.64 9.72 -6.19
C GLU A 190 10.42 11.00 -5.90
N LYS A 191 9.73 12.15 -5.78
CA LYS A 191 10.34 13.46 -5.48
C LYS A 191 11.16 13.50 -4.18
N TYR A 192 10.87 12.62 -3.22
CA TYR A 192 11.65 12.52 -1.97
C TYR A 192 12.49 11.24 -1.92
N ASP A 193 12.85 10.66 -3.06
CA ASP A 193 13.64 9.43 -3.16
C ASP A 193 13.01 8.28 -2.35
N TRP A 194 11.67 8.22 -2.31
CA TRP A 194 10.90 7.25 -1.56
C TRP A 194 11.13 7.28 -0.03
N ASP A 195 11.68 8.37 0.51
CA ASP A 195 11.89 8.58 1.95
C ASP A 195 10.55 8.84 2.66
N THR A 196 10.04 7.81 3.32
CA THR A 196 8.80 7.85 4.11
C THR A 196 8.78 9.01 5.10
N GLY A 197 9.87 9.28 5.80
CA GLY A 197 9.91 10.29 6.85
C GLY A 197 9.81 11.70 6.29
N LYS A 198 10.53 11.98 5.19
CA LYS A 198 10.45 13.28 4.50
C LYS A 198 9.06 13.50 3.93
N VAL A 199 8.51 12.53 3.20
CA VAL A 199 7.18 12.58 2.59
C VAL A 199 6.10 12.92 3.62
N ILE A 200 6.03 12.14 4.72
CA ILE A 200 4.97 12.33 5.71
C ILE A 200 5.13 13.70 6.39
N ARG A 201 6.35 14.10 6.75
CA ARG A 201 6.57 15.42 7.37
C ARG A 201 6.10 16.53 6.45
N ASP A 202 6.45 16.49 5.18
CA ASP A 202 6.09 17.54 4.25
C ASP A 202 4.58 17.63 4.03
N LEU A 203 3.94 16.49 3.73
CA LEU A 203 2.49 16.41 3.55
C LEU A 203 1.68 16.85 4.77
N MET A 204 2.16 16.57 5.98
CA MET A 204 1.42 16.81 7.22
C MET A 204 1.75 18.15 7.89
N LYS A 205 2.81 18.85 7.47
CA LYS A 205 3.27 20.11 8.11
C LYS A 205 3.35 21.30 7.16
N ASN A 206 3.57 21.06 5.87
CA ASN A 206 3.76 22.09 4.86
C ASN A 206 2.60 22.09 3.85
N ASN A 207 2.35 23.24 3.21
CA ASN A 207 1.20 23.47 2.33
C ASN A 207 1.57 23.61 0.85
N ASN A 208 2.84 23.34 0.50
CA ASN A 208 3.44 23.58 -0.81
C ASN A 208 3.84 22.28 -1.54
N VAL A 209 3.38 21.11 -1.06
CA VAL A 209 3.55 19.87 -1.81
C VAL A 209 2.70 19.97 -3.08
N ASP A 210 3.39 20.05 -4.22
CA ASP A 210 2.75 20.11 -5.53
C ASP A 210 2.12 18.75 -5.86
N VAL A 211 0.80 18.78 -6.02
CA VAL A 211 -0.04 17.64 -6.38
C VAL A 211 -0.91 17.98 -7.59
N LYS A 212 -0.58 19.04 -8.33
CA LYS A 212 -1.37 19.51 -9.46
C LYS A 212 -1.39 18.48 -10.59
N GLY A 213 -2.58 18.18 -11.09
CA GLY A 213 -2.79 17.19 -12.16
C GLY A 213 -2.63 15.74 -11.71
N VAL A 214 -2.35 15.48 -10.43
CA VAL A 214 -2.32 14.12 -9.90
C VAL A 214 -3.75 13.68 -9.63
N PRO A 215 -4.24 12.55 -10.17
CA PRO A 215 -5.65 12.18 -10.03
C PRO A 215 -6.01 11.81 -8.59
N PHE A 216 -5.10 11.11 -7.92
CA PHE A 216 -5.20 10.75 -6.51
C PHE A 216 -3.82 10.42 -5.94
N LEU A 217 -3.63 10.56 -4.64
CA LEU A 217 -2.41 10.15 -3.93
C LEU A 217 -2.51 8.70 -3.48
N LYS A 218 -1.49 7.90 -3.77
CA LYS A 218 -1.34 6.54 -3.24
C LYS A 218 -0.24 6.49 -2.17
N PHE A 219 -0.61 6.04 -0.97
CA PHE A 219 0.35 5.75 0.11
C PHE A 219 0.69 4.26 0.18
N ARG A 220 1.96 3.92 0.44
CA ARG A 220 2.35 2.55 0.83
C ARG A 220 2.02 2.35 2.31
N GLY A 221 2.17 1.11 2.80
CA GLY A 221 1.86 0.75 4.19
C GLY A 221 2.55 1.67 5.21
N LYS A 222 3.86 1.92 5.01
CA LYS A 222 4.66 2.77 5.92
C LYS A 222 4.20 4.23 5.94
N GLU A 223 3.89 4.82 4.79
CA GLU A 223 3.37 6.19 4.74
C GLU A 223 2.01 6.28 5.44
N ARG A 224 1.10 5.34 5.13
CA ARG A 224 -0.23 5.28 5.74
C ARG A 224 -0.15 5.17 7.26
N GLU A 225 0.67 4.25 7.78
CA GLU A 225 0.85 4.05 9.23
C GLU A 225 1.41 5.30 9.91
N GLY A 226 2.40 5.95 9.30
CA GLY A 226 2.97 7.16 9.85
C GLY A 226 2.01 8.36 9.81
N ILE A 227 1.20 8.49 8.75
CA ILE A 227 0.11 9.48 8.65
C ILE A 227 -0.91 9.26 9.78
N ILE A 228 -1.40 8.02 9.94
CA ILE A 228 -2.35 7.67 11.02
C ILE A 228 -1.78 8.07 12.38
N GLY A 229 -0.53 7.68 12.67
CA GLY A 229 0.10 8.02 13.94
C GLY A 229 0.26 9.54 14.16
N MET A 230 0.49 10.33 13.11
CA MET A 230 0.54 11.80 13.24
C MET A 230 -0.85 12.39 13.51
N ILE A 231 -1.90 11.88 12.87
CA ILE A 231 -3.28 12.31 13.10
C ILE A 231 -3.70 12.00 14.55
N GLU A 232 -3.48 10.76 15.02
CA GLU A 232 -3.83 10.33 16.38
C GLU A 232 -3.13 11.15 17.47
N ARG A 233 -1.90 11.60 17.21
CA ARG A 233 -1.13 12.44 18.13
C ARG A 233 -1.45 13.95 18.02
N GLY A 234 -2.31 14.35 17.08
CA GLY A 234 -2.52 15.77 16.77
C GLY A 234 -1.26 16.46 16.24
N ASN A 235 -0.31 15.70 15.70
CA ASN A 235 0.97 16.22 15.25
C ASN A 235 0.92 16.60 13.77
N TYR A 236 0.05 17.54 13.39
CA TYR A 236 -0.06 18.03 12.01
C TYR A 236 -0.42 19.52 12.01
N ASN A 237 -0.25 20.17 10.86
CA ASN A 237 -0.75 21.53 10.61
C ASN A 237 -2.03 21.39 9.79
N VAL A 238 -3.15 21.98 10.23
CA VAL A 238 -4.44 21.86 9.52
C VAL A 238 -4.38 22.48 8.12
N GLU A 239 -3.53 23.49 7.93
CA GLU A 239 -3.30 24.15 6.64
C GLU A 239 -2.31 23.39 5.73
N ALA A 240 -1.69 22.31 6.24
CA ALA A 240 -0.79 21.50 5.42
C ALA A 240 -1.54 20.75 4.32
N THR A 241 -0.81 20.34 3.28
CA THR A 241 -1.38 19.76 2.07
C THR A 241 -2.32 18.60 2.37
N LEU A 242 -1.86 17.55 3.06
CA LEU A 242 -2.68 16.37 3.29
C LEU A 242 -3.82 16.60 4.31
N PRO A 243 -3.60 17.28 5.45
CA PRO A 243 -4.68 17.65 6.36
C PRO A 243 -5.82 18.42 5.69
N ARG A 244 -5.50 19.39 4.82
CA ARG A 244 -6.51 20.16 4.06
C ARG A 244 -7.29 19.27 3.09
N LEU A 245 -6.60 18.39 2.36
CA LEU A 245 -7.24 17.44 1.44
C LEU A 245 -8.17 16.46 2.16
N LEU A 246 -7.79 16.01 3.35
CA LEU A 246 -8.59 15.12 4.20
C LEU A 246 -9.65 15.85 5.05
N ARG A 247 -9.71 17.20 4.96
CA ARG A 247 -10.58 18.06 5.78
C ARG A 247 -10.44 17.80 7.27
N LEU A 248 -9.21 17.56 7.73
CA LEU A 248 -8.91 17.41 9.14
C LEU A 248 -9.25 18.70 9.89
N GLN A 249 -9.68 18.56 11.13
CA GLN A 249 -9.93 19.70 12.02
C GLN A 249 -8.68 19.98 12.87
N GLU A 250 -8.61 21.15 13.50
CA GLU A 250 -7.56 21.42 14.48
C GLU A 250 -7.56 20.34 15.57
N SER A 251 -6.38 19.80 15.85
CA SER A 251 -6.25 18.86 16.95
C SER A 251 -6.41 19.62 18.27
N LYS A 252 -7.33 19.19 19.14
CA LYS A 252 -7.22 19.55 20.56
C LYS A 252 -5.88 18.99 21.03
N LYS A 253 -4.87 19.86 21.23
CA LYS A 253 -3.59 19.43 21.81
C LYS A 253 -3.93 18.64 23.06
N ARG A 254 -3.51 17.36 23.13
CA ARG A 254 -3.51 16.66 24.42
C ARG A 254 -2.62 17.50 25.33
N GLU A 255 -3.22 18.13 26.34
CA GLU A 255 -2.46 18.67 27.46
C GLU A 255 -1.59 17.52 27.96
N ARG A 256 -0.27 17.72 27.91
CA ARG A 256 0.63 16.79 28.60
C ARG A 256 0.19 16.82 30.06
N PRO A 257 -0.06 15.68 30.72
CA PRO A 257 -0.24 15.68 32.16
C PRO A 257 0.96 16.40 32.74
N VAL A 258 0.71 17.48 33.47
CA VAL A 258 1.74 18.10 34.29
C VAL A 258 2.09 17.02 35.31
N GLU A 259 3.23 16.37 35.14
CA GLU A 259 3.78 15.52 36.20
C GLU A 259 4.04 16.44 37.38
N ASP A 260 3.13 16.37 38.34
CA ASP A 260 3.24 17.00 39.64
C ASP A 260 4.41 16.31 40.34
N HIS A 261 5.62 16.85 40.19
CA HIS A 261 6.78 16.47 40.97
C HIS A 261 6.56 16.90 42.42
N LYS A 262 5.64 16.25 43.13
CA LYS A 262 5.63 16.22 44.58
C LYS A 262 6.85 15.43 45.01
N LYS A 263 7.87 16.18 45.42
CA LYS A 263 8.95 15.73 46.30
C LYS A 263 8.33 15.01 47.51
N LEU A 264 8.25 13.69 47.46
CA LEU A 264 8.17 12.86 48.65
C LEU A 264 9.60 12.55 49.07
N GLY A 265 10.10 13.38 49.99
CA GLY A 265 11.29 13.05 50.75
C GLY A 265 10.97 11.88 51.68
N PHE A 266 11.81 10.86 51.66
CA PHE A 266 12.04 9.98 52.81
C PHE A 266 13.53 9.68 52.85
N GLY A 267 14.18 10.15 53.92
CA GLY A 267 15.56 9.84 54.26
C GLY A 267 15.66 8.57 55.10
N GLY A 268 16.85 7.97 55.08
CA GLY A 268 17.30 6.88 55.98
C GLY A 268 16.69 5.53 55.62
N ILE A 269 17.45 4.46 55.39
CA ILE A 269 18.51 3.93 56.24
C ILE A 269 19.55 3.23 55.37
N MET A 270 20.83 3.45 55.69
CA MET A 270 21.95 2.64 55.22
C MET A 270 21.87 1.24 55.80
N GLU A 271 22.06 0.21 54.97
CA GLU A 271 22.77 -0.98 55.42
C GLU A 271 23.65 -1.51 54.29
N ARG A 272 24.96 -1.54 54.56
CA ARG A 272 25.99 -2.14 53.70
C ARG A 272 25.99 -3.65 53.95
N MET A 273 25.98 -4.45 52.88
CA MET A 273 26.69 -5.73 52.85
C MET A 273 27.40 -5.90 51.51
N GLU A 274 28.63 -6.36 51.62
CA GLU A 274 29.69 -6.35 50.62
C GLU A 274 29.61 -7.51 49.62
N THR A 275 30.06 -7.20 48.40
CA THR A 275 30.81 -8.03 47.44
C THR A 275 30.29 -9.42 47.04
N ASN A 276 30.00 -9.57 45.75
CA ASN A 276 30.85 -10.45 44.92
C ASN A 276 30.77 -10.11 43.42
N THR A 277 31.90 -9.63 42.90
CA THR A 277 32.24 -9.51 41.49
C THR A 277 32.41 -10.87 40.82
N THR A 278 31.75 -11.08 39.68
CA THR A 278 32.35 -11.84 38.57
C THR A 278 31.90 -11.25 37.23
N VAL A 279 32.86 -10.57 36.59
CA VAL A 279 32.82 -10.07 35.21
C VAL A 279 33.12 -11.25 34.28
N VAL A 280 32.31 -11.48 33.26
CA VAL A 280 32.63 -12.40 32.15
C VAL A 280 32.85 -11.58 30.86
N PRO A 281 33.94 -11.78 30.09
CA PRO A 281 34.36 -10.83 29.05
C PRO A 281 33.76 -11.12 27.66
N ARG A 282 33.43 -10.05 26.93
CA ARG A 282 33.10 -10.07 25.49
C ARG A 282 34.33 -10.44 24.64
N LYS A 283 34.29 -11.57 23.93
CA LYS A 283 35.27 -11.93 22.88
C LYS A 283 35.10 -11.06 21.62
N LYS A 284 36.15 -10.32 21.26
CA LYS A 284 36.32 -9.61 19.97
C LYS A 284 36.56 -10.62 18.84
N LYS A 285 35.74 -10.61 17.77
CA LYS A 285 36.04 -11.32 16.51
C LYS A 285 37.06 -10.52 15.69
N LYS A 286 38.24 -11.12 15.45
CA LYS A 286 39.29 -10.61 14.55
C LYS A 286 38.87 -10.83 13.09
N LYS A 287 38.98 -9.77 12.27
CA LYS A 287 38.98 -9.82 10.79
C LYS A 287 40.22 -10.59 10.32
N LYS A 288 40.03 -11.62 9.48
CA LYS A 288 41.11 -12.21 8.66
C LYS A 288 41.15 -11.48 7.33
N LYS A 289 42.32 -10.91 7.00
CA LYS A 289 42.73 -10.51 5.65
C LYS A 289 43.04 -11.78 4.87
N THR A 290 42.56 -11.86 3.62
CA THR A 290 43.07 -12.79 2.62
C THR A 290 43.63 -11.96 1.48
N THR A 291 44.93 -12.13 1.25
CA THR A 291 45.72 -11.62 0.14
C THR A 291 45.54 -12.51 -1.09
N THR A 292 45.59 -11.86 -2.25
CA THR A 292 45.64 -12.39 -3.62
C THR A 292 46.94 -13.13 -3.93
N ALA A 293 46.87 -14.12 -4.83
CA ALA A 293 47.94 -14.51 -5.74
C ALA A 293 47.35 -15.24 -6.96
N ASP A 294 47.84 -14.85 -8.14
CA ASP A 294 47.47 -15.30 -9.48
C ASP A 294 47.88 -16.75 -9.80
N ALA A 295 47.08 -17.42 -10.63
CA ALA A 295 47.45 -18.26 -11.76
C ALA A 295 46.22 -18.51 -12.64
#